data_AF-A0A382R1L0-F1
#
_entry.id   AF-A0A382R1L0-F1
#
_cell.length_a   1.000
_cell.length_b   1.000
_cell.length_c   1.000
_cell.angle_alpha   90.00
_cell.angle_beta   90.00
_cell.angle_gamma   90.00
#
_symmetry.space_group_name_H-M   'P 1'
#
loop_
_entity.id
_entity.type
_entity.pdbx_description
1 polymer ?
#
loop_
_entity_poly.entity_id
_entity_poly.type
_entity_poly.pdbx_seq_one_letter_code
_entity_poly.pdbx_strand_id
1 'polypeptide(L)'
;MAVISETVPGTRNSLTRLWNNQQARSVIIQIVTVTIVFALLALILRNVVNNLEAIGKEFSFKFLMSPAAYDITFSPSIEYSSRSTHL
;
A
#
# COMPACT_ATOMS: atom_id res chain seq x y z
N MET A 1 -26.22 59.93 12.31
CA MET A 1 -26.51 58.65 12.99
C MET A 1 -25.99 57.54 12.09
N ALA A 2 -24.85 56.92 12.42
CA ALA A 2 -24.23 55.89 11.58
C ALA A 2 -24.76 54.51 11.98
N VAL A 3 -25.41 53.81 11.05
CA VAL A 3 -25.89 52.44 11.24
C VAL A 3 -24.72 51.50 10.97
N ILE A 4 -24.16 50.95 12.04
CA ILE A 4 -23.20 49.84 11.99
C ILE A 4 -23.98 48.56 11.68
N SER A 5 -23.79 48.01 10.48
CA SER A 5 -24.29 46.67 10.14
C SER A 5 -23.34 45.64 10.72
N GLU A 6 -23.76 44.97 11.80
CA GLU A 6 -23.05 43.79 12.28
C GLU A 6 -23.23 42.64 11.30
N THR A 7 -22.14 42.16 10.72
CA THR A 7 -22.16 40.98 9.86
C THR A 7 -22.29 39.75 10.76
N VAL A 8 -23.46 39.11 10.73
CA VAL A 8 -23.69 37.85 11.43
C VAL A 8 -22.67 36.82 10.90
N PRO A 9 -21.82 36.22 11.77
CA PRO A 9 -20.85 35.24 11.33
C PRO A 9 -21.61 33.99 10.86
N GLY A 10 -21.75 33.85 9.53
CA GLY A 10 -22.36 32.67 8.92
C GLY A 10 -21.64 31.41 9.38
N THR A 11 -22.39 30.42 9.85
CA THR A 11 -21.89 29.12 10.31
C THR A 11 -21.12 28.43 9.19
N ARG A 12 -19.79 28.64 9.14
CA ARG A 12 -18.94 28.02 8.12
C ARG A 12 -18.88 26.52 8.36
N ASN A 13 -19.33 25.75 7.37
CA ASN A 13 -19.36 24.28 7.39
C ASN A 13 -17.99 23.70 7.80
N SER A 14 -17.95 22.74 8.73
CA SER A 14 -16.70 22.20 9.28
C SER A 14 -15.73 21.67 8.22
N LEU A 15 -16.24 21.08 7.13
CA LEU A 15 -15.44 20.67 5.97
C LEU A 15 -14.70 21.85 5.32
N THR A 16 -15.38 22.98 5.12
CA THR A 16 -14.76 24.18 4.53
C THR A 16 -13.70 24.78 5.47
N ARG A 17 -13.86 24.64 6.79
CA ARG A 17 -12.86 25.07 7.76
C ARG A 17 -11.59 24.21 7.70
N LEU A 18 -11.75 22.90 7.57
CA LEU A 18 -10.63 21.96 7.45
C LEU A 18 -9.86 22.16 6.14
N TRP A 19 -10.56 22.37 5.03
CA TRP A 19 -9.92 22.59 3.72
C TRP A 19 -9.16 23.92 3.62
N ASN A 20 -9.69 24.98 4.24
CA ASN A 20 -9.03 26.29 4.25
C ASN A 20 -7.81 26.33 5.19
N ASN A 21 -7.69 25.39 6.12
CA ASN A 21 -6.53 25.27 6.99
C ASN A 21 -5.40 24.49 6.28
N GLN A 22 -4.25 25.15 6.06
CA GLN A 22 -3.07 24.58 5.39
C GLN A 22 -2.59 23.27 6.02
N GLN A 23 -2.55 23.18 7.35
CA GLN A 23 -2.05 21.99 8.04
C GLN A 23 -3.01 20.82 7.88
N ALA A 24 -4.32 21.08 8.03
CA ALA A 24 -5.35 20.06 7.89
C ALA A 24 -5.42 19.52 6.44
N ARG A 25 -5.43 20.40 5.42
CA ARG A 25 -5.47 19.94 4.02
C ARG A 25 -4.26 19.12 3.62
N SER A 26 -3.07 19.43 4.15
CA SER A 26 -1.85 18.67 3.89
C SER A 26 -2.01 17.21 4.33
N VAL A 27 -2.45 17.00 5.57
CA VAL A 27 -2.67 15.66 6.14
C VAL A 27 -3.79 14.92 5.39
N ILE A 28 -4.88 15.61 5.04
CA ILE A 28 -5.99 15.02 4.26
C ILE A 28 -5.48 14.51 2.91
N ILE A 29 -4.73 15.33 2.17
CA ILE A 29 -4.19 14.95 0.86
C ILE A 29 -3.24 13.75 1.00
N GLN A 30 -2.40 13.73 2.04
CA GLN A 30 -1.49 12.62 2.28
C GLN A 30 -2.24 11.30 2.54
N ILE A 31 -3.27 11.33 3.39
CA ILE A 31 -4.10 10.14 3.66
C ILE A 31 -4.75 9.65 2.36
N VAL A 32 -5.40 10.55 1.62
CA VAL A 32 -6.04 10.23 0.34
C VAL A 32 -5.03 9.65 -0.65
N THR A 33 -3.83 10.24 -0.72
CA THR A 33 -2.75 9.75 -1.59
C THR A 33 -2.35 8.33 -1.23
N VAL A 34 -2.08 8.06 0.05
CA VAL A 34 -1.69 6.72 0.52
C VAL A 34 -2.82 5.72 0.27
N THR A 35 -4.08 6.10 0.51
CA THR A 35 -5.25 5.25 0.19
C THR A 35 -5.31 4.92 -1.30
N ILE A 36 -5.13 5.91 -2.18
CA ILE A 36 -5.12 5.68 -3.63
C ILE A 36 -3.97 4.75 -4.04
N VAL A 37 -2.76 4.95 -3.49
CA VAL A 37 -1.60 4.09 -3.78
C VAL A 37 -1.89 2.64 -3.38
N PHE A 38 -2.40 2.40 -2.17
CA PHE A 38 -2.74 1.04 -1.73
C PHE A 38 -3.90 0.44 -2.53
N ALA A 39 -4.90 1.23 -2.92
CA ALA A 39 -5.99 0.77 -3.79
C ALA A 39 -5.46 0.33 -5.16
N LEU A 40 -4.54 1.10 -5.76
CA LEU A 40 -3.89 0.74 -7.02
C LEU A 40 -3.07 -0.55 -6.89
N LEU A 41 -2.27 -0.67 -5.82
CA LEU A 41 -1.53 -1.90 -5.54
C LEU A 41 -2.45 -3.11 -5.38
N ALA A 42 -3.56 -2.97 -4.65
CA ALA A 42 -4.54 -4.03 -4.47
C ALA A 42 -5.20 -4.44 -5.80
N LEU A 43 -5.51 -3.47 -6.67
CA LEU A 43 -6.02 -3.75 -8.01
C LEU A 43 -5.00 -4.52 -8.85
N ILE A 44 -3.72 -4.13 -8.83
CA ILE A 44 -2.66 -4.83 -9.56
C ILE A 44 -2.51 -6.26 -9.04
N LEU A 45 -2.40 -6.45 -7.73
CA LEU A 45 -2.27 -7.77 -7.11
C LEU A 45 -3.46 -8.68 -7.46
N ARG A 46 -4.68 -8.14 -7.41
CA ARG A 46 -5.88 -8.88 -7.81
C ARG A 46 -5.82 -9.30 -9.28
N ASN A 47 -5.38 -8.43 -10.17
CA ASN A 47 -5.21 -8.78 -11.58
C ASN A 47 -4.14 -9.88 -11.76
N VAL A 48 -3.03 -9.81 -11.02
CA VAL A 48 -1.98 -10.83 -11.08
C VAL A 48 -2.51 -12.19 -10.62
N VAL A 49 -3.19 -12.26 -9.48
CA VAL A 49 -3.76 -13.51 -8.95
C VAL A 49 -4.75 -14.11 -9.95
N ASN A 50 -5.69 -13.31 -10.46
CA ASN A 50 -6.69 -13.77 -11.42
C ASN A 50 -6.05 -14.29 -12.73
N ASN A 51 -5.02 -13.60 -13.25
CA ASN A 51 -4.33 -14.02 -14.46
C ASN A 51 -3.54 -15.32 -14.26
N LEU A 52 -2.91 -15.48 -13.09
CA LEU A 52 -2.18 -16.69 -12.74
C LEU A 52 -3.14 -17.89 -12.62
N GLU A 53 -4.28 -17.70 -11.96
CA GLU A 53 -5.32 -18.73 -11.86
C GLU A 53 -5.86 -19.13 -13.23
N ALA A 54 -6.09 -18.16 -14.12
CA ALA A 54 -6.56 -18.42 -15.48
C ALA A 54 -5.60 -19.28 -16.32
N ILE A 55 -4.29 -19.21 -16.07
CA ILE A 55 -3.28 -20.07 -16.72
C ILE A 55 -2.98 -21.35 -15.93
N GLY A 56 -3.75 -21.63 -14.87
CA GLY A 56 -3.58 -22.80 -14.02
C GLY A 56 -2.36 -22.74 -13.10
N LYS A 57 -1.81 -21.55 -12.85
CA LYS A 57 -0.68 -21.34 -11.96
C LYS A 57 -1.14 -20.75 -10.64
N GLU A 58 -0.85 -21.41 -9.53
CA GLU A 58 -1.13 -20.87 -8.21
C GLU A 58 -0.05 -19.85 -7.81
N PHE A 59 -0.47 -18.67 -7.34
CA PHE A 59 0.45 -17.75 -6.67
C PHE A 59 0.81 -18.33 -5.30
N SER A 60 1.97 -18.97 -5.18
CA SER A 60 2.42 -19.55 -3.92
C SER A 60 3.91 -19.31 -3.67
N PHE A 61 4.25 -19.17 -2.38
CA PHE A 61 5.63 -19.17 -1.90
C PHE A 61 6.07 -20.54 -1.40
N LYS A 62 5.32 -21.62 -1.71
CA LYS A 62 5.66 -22.98 -1.27
C LYS A 62 7.02 -23.43 -1.82
N PHE A 63 7.45 -22.86 -2.95
CA PHE A 63 8.78 -23.08 -3.51
C PHE A 63 9.89 -22.69 -2.53
N LEU A 64 9.67 -21.74 -1.61
CA LEU A 64 10.71 -21.39 -0.62
C LEU A 64 11.02 -22.56 0.31
N MET A 65 10.03 -23.44 0.54
CA MET A 65 10.14 -24.64 1.37
C MET A 65 10.44 -25.91 0.56
N SER A 66 10.50 -25.84 -0.77
CA SER A 66 10.91 -27.00 -1.57
C SER A 66 12.43 -27.17 -1.52
N PRO A 67 12.95 -28.41 -1.64
CA PRO A 67 14.39 -28.64 -1.76
C PRO A 67 14.97 -27.87 -2.94
N ALA A 68 16.13 -27.24 -2.74
CA ALA A 68 16.80 -26.44 -3.75
C ALA A 68 17.16 -27.25 -5.02
N ALA A 69 17.48 -28.54 -4.85
CA ALA A 69 17.78 -29.48 -5.94
C ALA A 69 18.95 -29.07 -6.86
N TYR A 70 19.78 -28.12 -6.43
CA TYR A 70 21.06 -27.77 -7.04
C TYR A 70 22.17 -27.74 -5.99
N ASP A 71 23.39 -28.05 -6.39
CA ASP A 71 24.56 -27.90 -5.52
C ASP A 71 25.19 -26.51 -5.71
N ILE A 72 25.82 -26.00 -4.65
CA ILE A 72 26.61 -24.76 -4.70
C ILE A 72 28.07 -25.09 -4.47
N THR A 73 28.95 -24.45 -5.25
CA THR A 73 30.38 -24.78 -5.29
C THR A 73 31.11 -24.43 -3.98
N PHE A 74 30.60 -23.48 -3.19
CA PHE A 74 31.26 -23.04 -1.95
C PHE A 74 30.28 -22.39 -0.96
N SER A 75 30.19 -22.97 0.24
CA SER A 75 29.38 -22.49 1.36
C SER A 75 30.11 -22.68 2.70
N PRO A 76 31.23 -21.97 2.93
CA PRO A 76 32.07 -22.14 4.12
C PRO A 76 31.44 -21.55 5.39
N SER A 77 30.49 -20.61 5.24
CA SER A 77 29.92 -19.82 6.33
C SER A 77 28.49 -20.21 6.68
N ILE A 78 27.88 -21.13 5.91
CA ILE A 78 26.50 -21.59 6.09
C ILE A 78 26.42 -23.06 5.68
N GLU A 79 25.87 -23.91 6.53
CA GLU A 79 25.64 -25.32 6.18
C GLU A 79 24.58 -25.42 5.07
N TYR A 80 24.95 -26.03 3.96
CA TYR A 80 24.09 -26.17 2.78
C TYR A 80 24.18 -27.57 2.20
N SER A 81 23.03 -28.09 1.77
CA SER A 81 22.90 -29.29 0.95
C SER A 81 21.90 -29.00 -0.17
N SER A 82 21.95 -29.73 -1.28
CA SER A 82 20.89 -29.71 -2.31
C SER A 82 19.50 -30.10 -1.78
N ARG A 83 19.41 -30.66 -0.57
CA ARG A 83 18.15 -30.91 0.14
C ARG A 83 17.69 -29.74 1.03
N SER A 84 18.54 -28.74 1.25
CA SER A 84 18.16 -27.52 1.97
C SER A 84 17.05 -26.80 1.20
N THR A 85 16.19 -26.10 1.94
CA THR A 85 15.14 -25.24 1.38
C THR A 85 15.75 -23.97 0.77
N HIS A 86 14.96 -23.17 0.06
CA HIS A 86 15.40 -21.87 -0.46
C HIS A 86 15.27 -20.73 0.57
N LEU A 87 15.41 -21.04 1.86
CA LEU A 87 15.39 -20.08 2.96
C LEU A 87 16.80 -19.84 3.51
#